data_AF-A0A5J4PTY1-F1
#
_entry.id   AF-A0A5J4PTY1-F1
#
_cell.length_a   1.000
_cell.length_b   1.000
_cell.length_c   1.000
_cell.angle_alpha   90.00
_cell.angle_beta   90.00
_cell.angle_gamma   90.00
#
_symmetry.space_group_name_H-M   'P 1'
#
loop_
_entity.id
_entity.type
_entity.pdbx_description
1 polymer ?
#
loop_
_entity_poly.entity_id
_entity_poly.type
_entity_poly.pdbx_seq_one_letter_code
_entity_poly.pdbx_strand_id
1 'polypeptide(L)'
;MQTKQKLTLVKVGGQIVEEKSSLYRLLDDFSALEGYKVLVHGGGRLASKIAVQLGIESHMVDGRRITDAEMLKVVTMVYGGLVNKDITAGLQARG
;
A
#
# COMPACT_ATOMS: atom_id res chain seq x y z
N MET A 1 6.14 26.39 25.75
CA MET A 1 6.47 25.07 25.16
C MET A 1 5.45 24.81 24.05
N GLN A 2 5.85 24.84 22.77
CA GLN A 2 4.93 24.53 21.67
C GLN A 2 4.50 23.07 21.81
N THR A 3 3.21 22.84 22.00
CA THR A 3 2.62 21.51 21.94
C THR A 3 2.75 21.00 20.51
N LYS A 4 3.57 19.97 20.31
CA LYS A 4 3.66 19.29 19.02
C LYS A 4 2.28 18.75 18.67
N GLN A 5 1.82 19.04 17.45
CA GLN A 5 0.55 18.55 16.95
C GLN A 5 0.61 17.02 16.83
N LYS A 6 -0.45 16.32 17.26
CA LYS A 6 -0.51 14.85 17.22
C LYS A 6 -0.61 14.38 15.77
N LEU A 7 0.20 13.37 15.42
CA LEU A 7 0.20 12.71 14.11
C LEU A 7 -0.23 11.24 14.27
N THR A 8 -1.25 10.83 13.54
CA THR A 8 -1.72 9.44 13.49
C THR A 8 -1.10 8.71 12.31
N LEU A 9 -0.38 7.61 12.55
CA LEU A 9 0.20 6.77 11.50
C LEU A 9 -0.60 5.48 11.37
N VAL A 10 -1.11 5.20 10.17
CA VAL A 10 -1.86 3.97 9.87
C VAL A 10 -1.08 3.15 8.85
N LYS A 11 -0.60 1.97 9.24
CA LYS A 11 0.01 1.00 8.31
C LYS A 11 -1.05 0.01 7.84
N VAL A 12 -1.36 0.02 6.55
CA VAL A 12 -2.18 -1.00 5.90
C VAL A 12 -1.32 -1.98 5.12
N GLY A 13 -1.66 -3.26 5.16
CA GLY A 13 -1.03 -4.30 4.34
C GLY A 13 -1.93 -5.52 4.19
N GLY A 14 -1.46 -6.48 3.39
CA GLY A 14 -2.19 -7.73 3.16
C GLY A 14 -3.48 -7.53 2.37
N GLN A 15 -4.47 -8.35 2.69
CA GLN A 15 -5.72 -8.48 1.91
C GLN A 15 -6.57 -7.24 1.82
N ILE A 16 -6.47 -6.37 2.81
CA ILE A 16 -7.24 -5.13 2.87
C ILE A 16 -6.93 -4.25 1.65
N VAL A 17 -5.69 -4.25 1.16
CA VAL A 17 -5.28 -3.40 0.02
C VAL A 17 -5.72 -3.98 -1.33
N GLU A 18 -6.00 -5.28 -1.40
CA GLU A 18 -6.25 -6.00 -2.65
C GLU A 18 -7.74 -6.27 -2.91
N GLU A 19 -8.55 -6.23 -1.86
CA GLU A 19 -10.00 -6.46 -1.94
C GLU A 19 -10.72 -5.11 -1.86
N LYS A 20 -11.49 -4.78 -2.92
CA LYS A 20 -12.05 -3.44 -3.11
C LYS A 20 -12.95 -2.99 -1.96
N SER A 21 -13.80 -3.87 -1.42
CA SER A 21 -14.72 -3.49 -0.35
C SER A 21 -13.99 -3.23 0.97
N SER A 22 -13.00 -4.06 1.32
CA SER A 22 -12.12 -3.84 2.47
C SER A 22 -11.30 -2.57 2.31
N LEU A 23 -10.76 -2.32 1.12
CA LEU A 23 -10.03 -1.09 0.84
C LEU A 23 -10.94 0.12 1.04
N TYR A 24 -12.12 0.14 0.44
CA TYR A 24 -13.04 1.28 0.56
C TYR A 24 -13.47 1.54 2.00
N ARG A 25 -13.76 0.49 2.77
CA ARG A 25 -14.05 0.62 4.19
C ARG A 25 -12.87 1.23 4.95
N LEU A 26 -11.65 0.78 4.69
CA LEU A 26 -10.45 1.39 5.28
C LEU A 26 -10.31 2.87 4.90
N LEU A 27 -10.59 3.22 3.64
CA LEU A 27 -10.49 4.61 3.18
C LEU A 27 -11.57 5.49 3.84
N ASP A 28 -12.78 4.97 4.03
CA ASP A 28 -13.85 5.64 4.78
C ASP A 28 -13.39 5.89 6.23
N ASP A 29 -12.93 4.85 6.92
CA ASP A 29 -12.44 4.94 8.31
C ASP A 29 -11.24 5.90 8.44
N PHE A 30 -10.28 5.83 7.52
CA PHE A 30 -9.11 6.72 7.51
C PHE A 30 -9.51 8.17 7.23
N SER A 31 -10.46 8.41 6.30
CA SER A 31 -10.94 9.75 5.98
C SER A 31 -11.64 10.42 7.17
N ALA A 32 -12.31 9.64 8.03
CA ALA A 32 -12.98 10.12 9.24
C ALA A 32 -12.03 10.47 10.39
N LEU A 33 -10.75 10.06 10.35
CA LEU A 33 -9.79 10.41 11.41
C LEU A 33 -9.53 11.92 11.46
N GLU A 34 -9.64 12.52 12.65
CA GLU A 34 -9.33 13.92 12.88
C GLU A 34 -7.83 14.18 13.03
N GLY A 35 -7.42 15.43 12.73
CA GLY A 35 -6.04 15.88 12.87
C GLY A 35 -5.10 15.36 11.78
N TYR A 36 -3.78 15.53 11.98
CA TYR A 36 -2.81 15.06 11.00
C TYR A 36 -2.73 13.55 11.00
N LYS A 37 -2.72 12.99 9.79
CA LYS A 37 -2.70 11.56 9.57
C LYS A 37 -1.85 11.20 8.36
N VAL A 38 -1.18 10.07 8.44
CA VAL A 38 -0.37 9.48 7.37
C VAL A 38 -0.74 8.02 7.22
N LEU A 39 -1.07 7.62 5.99
CA LEU A 39 -1.31 6.22 5.63
C LEU A 39 -0.07 5.67 4.93
N VAL A 40 0.43 4.55 5.44
CA VAL A 40 1.54 3.78 4.86
C VAL A 40 0.97 2.49 4.33
N HIS A 41 1.28 2.12 3.08
CA HIS A 41 0.81 0.87 2.48
C HIS A 41 1.98 -0.04 2.09
N GLY A 42 1.66 -1.31 1.84
CA GLY A 42 2.51 -2.20 1.06
C GLY A 42 1.80 -2.57 -0.24
N GLY A 43 2.21 -3.66 -0.87
CA GLY A 43 1.50 -4.23 -2.03
C GLY A 43 2.00 -5.62 -2.38
N GLY A 44 2.54 -6.34 -1.39
CA GLY A 44 3.42 -7.49 -1.61
C GLY A 44 2.80 -8.57 -2.49
N ARG A 45 1.55 -8.97 -2.24
CA ARG A 45 0.97 -10.10 -2.98
C ARG A 45 0.56 -9.67 -4.39
N LEU A 46 0.04 -8.45 -4.56
CA LEU A 46 -0.19 -7.89 -5.90
C LEU A 46 1.11 -7.79 -6.72
N ALA A 47 2.22 -7.37 -6.11
CA ALA A 47 3.52 -7.36 -6.79
C ALA A 47 4.00 -8.77 -7.15
N SER A 48 3.83 -9.77 -6.27
CA SER A 48 4.10 -11.17 -6.62
C SER A 48 3.26 -11.63 -7.81
N LYS A 49 1.96 -11.31 -7.82
CA LYS A 49 1.04 -11.70 -8.88
C LYS A 49 1.44 -11.11 -10.23
N ILE A 50 1.77 -9.82 -10.25
CA ILE A 50 2.22 -9.13 -11.47
C ILE A 50 3.58 -9.65 -11.92
N ALA A 51 4.52 -9.92 -11.00
CA ALA A 51 5.81 -10.52 -11.35
C ALA A 51 5.63 -11.87 -12.08
N VAL A 52 4.77 -12.75 -11.54
CA VAL A 52 4.46 -14.05 -12.17
C VAL A 52 3.87 -13.87 -13.57
N GLN A 53 2.96 -12.90 -13.76
CA GLN A 53 2.38 -12.60 -15.08
C GLN A 53 3.42 -12.09 -16.09
N LEU A 54 4.51 -11.48 -15.62
CA LEU A 54 5.63 -11.02 -16.43
C LEU A 54 6.74 -12.08 -16.58
N GLY A 55 6.53 -13.30 -16.07
CA GLY A 55 7.53 -14.36 -16.11
C GLY A 55 8.70 -14.16 -15.13
N ILE A 56 8.54 -13.29 -14.14
CA ILE A 56 9.54 -13.03 -13.09
C ILE A 56 9.18 -13.88 -11.88
N GLU A 57 10.04 -14.83 -11.52
CA GLU A 57 9.84 -15.67 -10.35
C GLU A 57 10.04 -14.89 -9.05
N SER A 58 9.17 -15.16 -8.08
CA SER A 58 9.23 -14.53 -6.76
C SER A 58 9.79 -15.51 -5.75
N HIS A 59 11.01 -15.27 -5.29
CA HIS A 59 11.63 -16.06 -4.22
C HIS A 59 11.47 -15.39 -2.85
N MET A 60 11.35 -16.22 -1.81
CA MET A 60 11.23 -15.79 -0.42
C MET A 60 12.35 -16.40 0.42
N VAL A 61 12.90 -15.63 1.35
CA VAL A 61 13.88 -16.06 2.37
C VAL A 61 13.49 -15.42 3.70
N ASP A 62 13.31 -16.24 4.74
CA ASP A 62 12.93 -15.79 6.09
C ASP A 62 11.72 -14.83 6.11
N GLY A 63 10.68 -15.16 5.35
CA GLY A 63 9.47 -14.33 5.25
C GLY A 63 9.63 -13.02 4.47
N ARG A 64 10.80 -12.78 3.86
CA ARG A 64 11.09 -11.60 3.03
C ARG A 64 11.28 -12.00 1.59
N ARG A 65 10.88 -11.12 0.67
CA ARG A 65 11.10 -11.35 -0.76
C ARG A 65 12.56 -11.06 -1.11
N ILE A 66 13.19 -11.98 -1.83
CA ILE A 66 14.44 -11.68 -2.53
C ILE A 66 14.10 -10.71 -3.66
N THR A 67 14.64 -9.50 -3.59
CA THR A 67 14.31 -8.43 -4.54
C THR A 67 15.54 -8.16 -5.40
N ASP A 68 15.64 -8.86 -6.52
CA ASP A 68 16.64 -8.59 -7.57
C ASP A 68 16.25 -7.37 -8.43
N ALA A 69 17.04 -7.08 -9.46
CA ALA A 69 16.83 -5.90 -10.30
C ALA A 69 15.47 -5.90 -11.02
N GLU A 70 15.00 -7.04 -11.53
CA GLU A 70 13.72 -7.12 -12.24
C GLU A 70 12.55 -7.06 -11.26
N MET A 71 12.65 -7.79 -10.14
CA MET A 71 11.65 -7.71 -9.08
C MET A 71 11.56 -6.30 -8.49
N LEU A 72 12.68 -5.57 -8.37
CA LEU A 72 12.70 -4.19 -7.90
C LEU A 72 11.89 -3.26 -8.80
N LYS A 73 12.01 -3.42 -10.12
CA LYS A 73 11.19 -2.67 -11.09
C LYS A 73 9.70 -2.96 -10.88
N VAL A 74 9.35 -4.24 -10.75
CA VAL A 74 7.96 -4.66 -10.53
C VAL A 74 7.39 -4.08 -9.24
N VAL A 75 8.06 -4.25 -8.09
CA VAL A 75 7.54 -3.70 -6.82
C VAL A 75 7.41 -2.19 -6.88
N THR A 76 8.33 -1.48 -7.53
CA THR A 76 8.28 -0.01 -7.63
C THR A 76 7.09 0.45 -8.47
N MET A 77 6.88 -0.17 -9.64
CA MET A 77 5.73 0.11 -10.50
C MET A 77 4.40 -0.20 -9.80
N VAL A 78 4.33 -1.33 -9.10
CA VAL A 78 3.09 -1.75 -8.42
C VAL A 78 2.82 -0.90 -7.19
N TYR A 79 3.83 -0.63 -6.36
CA TYR A 79 3.63 0.11 -5.12
C TYR A 79 3.38 1.58 -5.41
N GLY A 80 4.24 2.25 -6.19
CA GLY A 80 4.12 3.68 -6.46
C GLY A 80 3.11 4.05 -7.55
N GLY A 81 2.86 3.14 -8.50
CA GLY A 81 1.86 3.29 -9.54
C GLY A 81 0.52 2.76 -9.08
N LEU A 82 0.27 1.48 -9.31
CA LEU A 82 -1.07 0.90 -9.14
C LEU A 82 -1.64 1.10 -7.73
N VAL A 83 -0.98 0.57 -6.70
CA VAL A 83 -1.53 0.57 -5.33
C VAL A 83 -1.60 1.99 -4.76
N ASN A 84 -0.53 2.77 -4.86
CA ASN A 84 -0.51 4.13 -4.31
C ASN A 84 -1.55 5.02 -4.98
N LYS A 85 -1.72 4.92 -6.31
CA LYS A 85 -2.67 5.76 -7.03
C LYS A 85 -4.11 5.32 -6.80
N ASP A 86 -4.39 4.03 -6.65
CA ASP A 86 -5.72 3.56 -6.25
C ASP A 86 -6.12 4.09 -4.86
N ILE A 87 -5.21 4.03 -3.88
CA ILE A 87 -5.43 4.56 -2.53
C ILE A 87 -5.62 6.08 -2.57
N THR A 88 -4.73 6.79 -3.27
CA THR A 88 -4.76 8.26 -3.34
C THR A 88 -6.02 8.76 -4.02
N ALA A 89 -6.39 8.17 -5.17
CA ALA A 89 -7.63 8.51 -5.86
C ALA A 89 -8.86 8.18 -5.00
N GLY A 90 -8.86 7.04 -4.31
CA GLY A 90 -9.93 6.68 -3.40
C GLY A 90 -10.08 7.64 -2.22
N LEU A 91 -8.97 8.15 -1.66
CA LEU A 91 -9.01 9.18 -0.62
C LEU A 91 -9.46 10.53 -1.17
N GLN A 92 -8.96 10.96 -2.33
CA GLN A 92 -9.40 12.21 -2.97
C GLN A 92 -10.90 12.23 -3.29
N ALA A 93 -11.49 11.08 -3.60
CA ALA A 93 -12.93 10.95 -3.79
C ALA A 93 -13.76 11.16 -2.50
N ARG A 94 -13.12 11.19 -1.33
CA ARG A 94 -13.75 11.36 0.00
C ARG A 94 -13.55 12.76 0.59
N GLY A 95 -12.93 13.68 -0.16
CA GLY A 95 -12.57 15.03 0.29
C GLY A 95 -11.14 15.14 0.78
#